data_AF-A0A5N5UAJ9-F1
#
_entry.id   AF-A0A5N5UAJ9-F1
#
_cell.length_a   1.000
_cell.length_b   1.000
_cell.length_c   1.000
_cell.angle_alpha   90.00
_cell.angle_beta   90.00
_cell.angle_gamma   90.00
#
_symmetry.space_group_name_H-M   'P 1'
#
loop_
_entity.id
_entity.type
_entity.pdbx_description
1 polymer ?
#
loop_
_entity_poly.entity_id
_entity_poly.type
_entity_poly.pdbx_seq_one_letter_code
_entity_poly.pdbx_strand_id
1 'polypeptide(L)'
;MSTDTDTGDDRMEKINVRVPESLLQRIDEEWERRGYSSKSEAIRDALRDWVNPPVTLSEETLADLEKSREQADRDETVSAEEARERLGLDD
;
A
#
# COMPACT_ATOMS: atom_id res chain seq x y z
N MET A 1 0.11 -30.62 28.32
CA MET A 1 0.93 -29.70 27.52
C MET A 1 0.05 -28.52 27.19
N SER A 2 0.10 -27.48 28.02
CA SER A 2 -0.53 -26.19 27.70
C SER A 2 0.58 -25.32 27.14
N THR A 3 0.45 -24.94 25.88
CA THR A 3 1.26 -23.87 25.31
C THR A 3 0.70 -22.56 25.83
N ASP A 4 1.25 -22.10 26.96
CA ASP A 4 1.23 -20.69 27.33
C ASP A 4 1.99 -19.92 26.25
N THR A 5 1.25 -19.27 25.36
CA THR A 5 1.82 -18.28 24.45
C THR A 5 1.93 -16.99 25.23
N ASP A 6 3.15 -16.71 25.69
CA ASP A 6 3.62 -15.43 26.20
C ASP A 6 3.08 -14.28 25.32
N THR A 7 2.01 -13.63 25.78
CA THR A 7 1.31 -12.55 25.08
C THR A 7 2.10 -11.27 25.30
N GLY A 8 3.22 -11.16 24.59
CA GLY A 8 3.99 -9.92 24.51
C GLY A 8 3.18 -8.85 23.78
N ASP A 9 2.69 -7.86 24.53
CA ASP A 9 2.21 -6.55 24.07
C ASP A 9 0.97 -6.50 23.15
N ASP A 10 0.15 -7.56 23.10
CA ASP A 10 -1.08 -7.60 22.29
C ASP A 10 -2.32 -7.02 23.01
N ARG A 11 -2.11 -5.98 23.83
CA ARG A 11 -3.21 -5.34 24.56
C ARG A 11 -3.96 -4.41 23.61
N MET A 12 -5.08 -4.90 23.10
CA MET A 12 -6.00 -4.08 22.30
C MET A 12 -6.81 -3.13 23.19
N GLU A 13 -6.70 -1.82 22.93
CA GLU A 13 -7.56 -0.80 23.55
C GLU A 13 -8.77 -0.48 22.67
N LYS A 14 -9.91 -0.18 23.29
CA LYS A 14 -11.14 0.17 22.58
C LYS A 14 -11.16 1.65 22.20
N ILE A 15 -11.29 1.92 20.91
CA ILE A 15 -11.58 3.26 20.40
C ILE A 15 -13.08 3.40 20.11
N ASN A 16 -13.69 4.52 20.49
CA ASN A 16 -15.07 4.85 20.15
C ASN A 16 -15.06 6.03 19.17
N VAL A 17 -15.52 5.81 17.94
CA VAL A 17 -15.48 6.81 16.86
C VAL A 17 -16.87 6.97 16.26
N ARG A 18 -17.25 8.21 15.92
CA ARG A 18 -18.46 8.49 15.15
C ARG A 18 -18.10 8.59 13.68
N VAL A 19 -18.80 7.84 12.83
CA VAL A 19 -18.63 7.86 11.38
C VAL A 19 -19.96 8.19 10.70
N PRO A 20 -19.95 8.80 9.50
CA PRO A 20 -21.16 8.95 8.69
C PRO A 20 -21.80 7.58 8.42
N GLU A 21 -23.13 7.52 8.43
CA GLU A 21 -23.88 6.27 8.19
C GLU A 21 -23.56 5.67 6.81
N SER A 22 -23.42 6.52 5.78
CA SER A 22 -23.02 6.09 4.44
C SER A 22 -21.63 5.46 4.40
N LEU A 23 -20.70 5.90 5.25
CA LEU A 23 -19.39 5.28 5.36
C LEU A 23 -19.47 3.92 6.06
N LEU A 24 -20.26 3.82 7.14
CA LEU A 24 -20.48 2.56 7.84
C LEU A 24 -21.08 1.49 6.91
N GLN A 25 -22.08 1.86 6.10
CA GLN A 25 -22.68 0.95 5.12
C GLN A 25 -21.65 0.43 4.11
N ARG A 26 -20.78 1.31 3.58
CA ARG A 26 -19.72 0.90 2.65
C ARG A 26 -18.69 -0.01 3.31
N ILE A 27 -18.35 0.25 4.57
CA ILE A 27 -17.45 -0.64 5.33
C ILE A 27 -18.09 -2.02 5.47
N ASP A 28 -19.38 -2.07 5.81
CA ASP A 28 -20.16 -3.30 5.99
C ASP A 28 -20.25 -4.15 4.72
N GLU A 29 -20.33 -3.54 3.54
CA GLU A 29 -20.30 -4.23 2.25
C GLU A 29 -18.91 -4.74 1.86
N GLU A 30 -17.85 -4.03 2.27
CA GLU A 30 -16.50 -4.24 1.76
C GLU A 30 -15.65 -5.18 2.63
N TRP A 31 -15.83 -5.19 3.96
CA TRP A 31 -14.91 -5.91 4.85
C TRP A 31 -14.94 -7.43 4.62
N GLU A 32 -16.13 -8.02 4.44
CA GLU A 32 -16.28 -9.45 4.12
C GLU A 32 -15.77 -9.74 2.69
N ARG A 33 -16.08 -8.86 1.74
CA ARG A 33 -15.63 -9.00 0.34
C ARG A 33 -14.11 -9.02 0.22
N ARG A 34 -13.43 -8.29 1.10
CA ARG A 34 -11.96 -8.24 1.20
C ARG A 34 -11.35 -9.36 2.04
N GLY A 35 -12.18 -10.20 2.67
CA GLY A 35 -11.74 -11.38 3.41
C GLY A 35 -11.25 -11.12 4.83
N TYR A 36 -11.58 -9.96 5.44
CA TYR A 36 -11.26 -9.71 6.84
C TYR A 36 -12.10 -10.61 7.75
N SER A 37 -11.55 -10.99 8.91
CA SER A 37 -12.26 -11.80 9.91
C SER A 37 -13.28 -10.99 10.72
N SER A 38 -13.13 -9.66 10.76
CA SER A 38 -14.05 -8.74 11.42
C SER A 38 -13.94 -7.32 10.87
N LYS A 39 -15.00 -6.52 11.07
CA LYS A 39 -14.97 -5.06 10.82
C LYS A 39 -13.84 -4.37 11.57
N SER A 40 -13.59 -4.78 12.81
CA SER A 40 -12.51 -4.21 13.63
C SER A 40 -11.12 -4.48 13.06
N GLU A 41 -10.93 -5.61 12.37
CA GLU A 41 -9.68 -5.91 11.67
C GLU A 41 -9.49 -5.00 10.46
N ALA A 42 -10.53 -4.84 9.63
CA ALA A 42 -10.50 -3.93 8.48
C ALA A 42 -10.20 -2.47 8.91
N ILE A 43 -10.82 -2.01 10.00
CA ILE A 43 -10.56 -0.68 10.56
C ILE A 43 -9.13 -0.57 11.09
N ARG A 44 -8.63 -1.58 11.80
CA ARG A 44 -7.26 -1.58 12.32
C ARG A 44 -6.23 -1.56 11.19
N ASP A 45 -6.48 -2.27 10.11
CA ASP A 45 -5.63 -2.28 8.92
C ASP A 45 -5.58 -0.91 8.26
N ALA A 46 -6.73 -0.28 8.04
CA ALA A 46 -6.80 1.10 7.53
C ALA A 46 -6.10 2.12 8.47
N LEU A 47 -6.19 1.95 9.78
CA LEU A 47 -5.47 2.78 10.74
C LEU A 47 -3.95 2.53 10.70
N ARG A 48 -3.52 1.29 10.48
CA ARG A 48 -2.10 0.94 10.32
C ARG A 48 -1.53 1.59 9.05
N ASP A 49 -2.27 1.52 7.95
CA ASP A 49 -1.93 2.20 6.70
C ASP A 49 -1.91 3.72 6.87
N TRP A 50 -2.80 4.28 7.68
CA TRP A 50 -2.77 5.73 7.94
C TRP A 50 -1.54 6.17 8.74
N VAL A 51 -1.10 5.37 9.73
CA VAL A 51 0.12 5.65 10.52
C VAL A 51 1.40 5.39 9.73
N ASN A 52 1.39 4.36 8.88
CA ASN A 52 2.50 3.97 8.03
C ASN A 52 2.01 3.92 6.57
N PRO A 53 1.86 5.10 5.92
CA PRO A 53 1.34 5.15 4.56
C PRO A 53 2.23 4.29 3.65
N PRO A 54 1.62 3.51 2.73
CA PRO A 54 2.40 2.83 1.72
C PRO A 54 3.27 3.87 1.00
N VAL A 55 4.51 3.49 0.67
CA VAL A 55 5.39 4.38 -0.08
C VAL A 55 4.73 4.64 -1.43
N THR A 56 4.11 5.81 -1.57
CA THR A 56 3.55 6.25 -2.84
C THR A 56 4.65 6.87 -3.67
N LEU A 57 4.67 6.57 -4.96
CA LEU A 57 5.50 7.30 -5.91
C LEU A 57 5.10 8.78 -5.88
N SER A 58 6.07 9.68 -6.00
CA SER A 58 5.77 11.11 -6.13
C SER A 58 5.01 11.36 -7.44
N GLU A 59 4.29 12.47 -7.53
CA GLU A 59 3.63 12.88 -8.78
C GLU A 59 4.64 12.98 -9.94
N GLU A 60 5.87 13.44 -9.65
CA GLU A 60 6.98 13.47 -10.60
C GLU A 60 7.33 12.06 -11.09
N THR A 61 7.54 11.09 -10.18
CA THR A 61 7.87 9.72 -10.57
C THR A 61 6.74 9.05 -11.34
N LEU A 62 5.47 9.34 -11.02
CA LEU A 62 4.33 8.85 -11.80
C LEU A 62 4.31 9.43 -13.21
N ALA A 63 4.58 10.73 -13.37
CA ALA A 63 4.68 11.38 -14.67
C ALA A 63 5.85 10.83 -15.49
N ASP A 64 6.99 10.55 -14.87
CA ASP A 64 8.14 9.93 -15.53
C ASP A 64 7.82 8.52 -16.03
N LEU A 65 7.06 7.72 -15.26
CA LEU A 65 6.59 6.40 -15.69
C LEU A 65 5.62 6.48 -16.87
N GLU A 66 4.70 7.45 -16.86
CA GLU A 66 3.79 7.70 -17.98
C GLU A 66 4.56 8.08 -19.25
N LYS A 67 5.49 9.01 -19.14
CA LYS A 67 6.37 9.40 -20.25
C LYS A 67 7.21 8.23 -20.76
N SER A 68 7.77 7.43 -19.85
CA SER A 68 8.55 6.24 -20.20
C SER A 68 7.72 5.25 -21.02
N ARG A 69 6.43 5.08 -20.68
CA ARG A 69 5.50 4.25 -21.45
C ARG A 69 5.28 4.79 -22.87
N GLU A 70 5.06 6.09 -23.02
CA GLU A 70 4.93 6.73 -24.34
C GLU A 70 6.21 6.59 -25.19
N GLN A 71 7.38 6.66 -24.57
CA GLN A 71 8.66 6.45 -25.24
C GLN A 71 8.82 5.00 -25.72
N ALA A 72 8.39 4.02 -24.91
CA ALA A 72 8.39 2.61 -25.31
C ALA A 72 7.45 2.37 -26.51
N ASP A 73 6.26 2.96 -26.51
CA ASP A 73 5.31 2.84 -27.62
C ASP A 73 5.82 3.48 -28.92
N ARG A 74 6.81 4.39 -28.84
CA ARG A 74 7.45 5.06 -29.98
C ARG A 74 8.83 4.50 -30.34
N ASP A 75 9.23 3.37 -29.74
CA ASP A 75 10.56 2.77 -29.91
C ASP A 75 11.72 3.73 -29.58
N GLU A 76 11.51 4.67 -28.64
CA GLU A 76 12.52 5.64 -28.19
C GLU A 76 13.35 5.14 -26.99
N THR A 77 13.20 3.86 -26.62
CA THR A 77 13.95 3.24 -25.52
C THR A 77 15.33 2.78 -25.96
N VAL A 78 16.28 2.78 -25.02
CA VAL A 78 17.64 2.27 -25.24
C VAL A 78 17.86 0.96 -24.48
N SER A 79 18.88 0.21 -24.89
CA SER A 79 19.29 -1.00 -24.16
C SER A 79 19.87 -0.64 -22.79
N ALA A 80 19.87 -1.60 -21.86
CA ALA A 80 20.45 -1.39 -20.53
C ALA A 80 21.97 -1.16 -20.58
N GLU A 81 22.67 -1.78 -21.53
CA GLU A 81 24.10 -1.60 -21.74
C GLU A 81 24.41 -0.18 -22.24
N GLU A 82 23.68 0.27 -23.27
CA GLU A 82 23.79 1.64 -23.78
C GLU A 82 23.41 2.70 -22.74
N ALA A 83 22.41 2.42 -21.90
CA ALA A 83 22.02 3.32 -20.81
C ALA A 83 23.13 3.46 -19.76
N ARG A 84 23.80 2.36 -19.41
CA ARG A 84 24.92 2.36 -18.47
C ARG A 84 26.10 3.16 -19.04
N GLU A 85 26.44 2.95 -20.31
CA GLU A 85 27.48 3.70 -21.03
C GLU A 85 27.24 5.20 -20.98
N ARG A 86 26.01 5.63 -21.30
CA ARG A 86 25.64 7.05 -21.29
C ARG A 86 25.66 7.68 -19.89
N LEU A 87 25.44 6.88 -18.84
CA LEU A 87 25.42 7.34 -17.45
C LEU A 87 26.76 7.15 -16.72
N GLY A 88 27.76 6.53 -17.37
CA GLY A 88 29.06 6.24 -16.79
C GLY A 88 28.99 5.21 -15.66
N LEU A 89 28.16 4.16 -15.84
CA LEU A 89 27.91 3.11 -14.86
C LEU A 89 28.49 1.74 -15.26
N ASP A 90 29.47 1.73 -16.15
CA ASP A 90 30.08 0.53 -16.75
C ASP A 90 31.37 0.06 -16.06
N ASP A 91 31.77 0.75 -14.98
CA ASP A 91 32.86 0.34 -14.07
C ASP A 91 32.38 -0.65 -12.99
#